data_AF-A0A956KQM2-F1
#
_entry.id   AF-A0A956KQM2-F1
#
_cell.length_a   1.000
_cell.length_b   1.000
_cell.length_c   1.000
_cell.angle_alpha   90.00
_cell.angle_beta   90.00
_cell.angle_gamma   90.00
#
_symmetry.space_group_name_H-M   'P 1'
#
loop_
_entity.id
_entity.type
_entity.pdbx_description
1 polymer ?
#
loop_
_entity_poly.entity_id
_entity_poly.type
_entity_poly.pdbx_seq_one_letter_code
_entity_poly.pdbx_strand_id
1 'polypeptide(L)'
;MEPVEVTGPPEAVITQLRALAPDLVFNTAEGRRGRVREGFWPAIFEELGLPFTGSDAFTCTLTLDKRLSKQLVAAAGVPTPWAMLVERLSEIDFASVPYPVFVKPNFEGSSKGIAADSVVSSPARLEAKLATMLARYPDGVLVERFIAGRDLTVPWLEGAGFERAPARSTGGVLPVAEYSFDLEPVAGRPTIYDYNLKSVASDAVRVHVPARIDAGLVAELVAHSRTVIRTLGLRDFARLDFRLDEDGRPHFLEINALPSLEPGASLWESAAIVGLREPGQVLSAVLASAAARYKLQPKASRRRSKRTPLRVGVIHNLKRDPSDERQAEFDSVSTVEALAESLRELGHEPVLLEANRELPNRITKAAVDLAFNIAEGF
;
A
#
# COMPACT_ATOMS: atom_id res chain seq x y z
N MET A 1 -4.99 1.28 -17.47
CA MET A 1 -4.95 0.78 -16.08
C MET A 1 -6.39 0.82 -15.62
N GLU A 2 -6.92 -0.30 -15.16
CA GLU A 2 -8.30 -0.39 -14.66
C GLU A 2 -8.24 -0.39 -13.12
N PRO A 3 -8.90 0.56 -12.43
CA PRO A 3 -8.95 0.52 -10.97
C PRO A 3 -9.85 -0.62 -10.49
N VAL A 4 -9.42 -1.29 -9.41
CA VAL A 4 -10.21 -2.34 -8.75
C VAL A 4 -10.36 -1.96 -7.29
N GLU A 5 -11.58 -1.72 -6.85
CA GLU A 5 -11.86 -1.35 -5.46
C GLU A 5 -11.99 -2.61 -4.59
N VAL A 6 -11.28 -2.62 -3.47
CA VAL A 6 -11.20 -3.77 -2.54
C VAL A 6 -12.03 -3.60 -1.27
N THR A 7 -12.84 -2.53 -1.20
CA THR A 7 -13.73 -2.22 -0.07
C THR A 7 -15.02 -3.05 -0.06
N GLY A 8 -15.27 -3.83 -1.11
CA GLY A 8 -16.32 -4.86 -1.17
C GLY A 8 -15.88 -6.24 -0.63
N PRO A 9 -16.81 -7.20 -0.58
CA PRO A 9 -16.49 -8.58 -0.20
C PRO A 9 -15.41 -9.20 -1.11
N PRO A 10 -14.45 -9.98 -0.57
CA PRO A 10 -13.35 -10.53 -1.37
C PRO A 10 -13.80 -11.31 -2.62
N GLU A 11 -14.91 -12.04 -2.54
CA GLU A 11 -15.48 -12.81 -3.64
C GLU A 11 -15.89 -11.95 -4.84
N ALA A 12 -16.37 -10.73 -4.60
CA ALA A 12 -16.74 -9.80 -5.66
C ALA A 12 -15.48 -9.28 -6.38
N VAL A 13 -14.45 -8.95 -5.61
CA VAL A 13 -13.15 -8.51 -6.15
C VAL A 13 -12.49 -9.63 -6.95
N ILE A 14 -12.50 -10.88 -6.44
CA ILE A 14 -11.96 -12.04 -7.16
C ILE A 14 -12.69 -12.25 -8.48
N THR A 15 -14.02 -12.12 -8.48
CA THR A 15 -14.85 -12.21 -9.70
C THR A 15 -14.46 -11.12 -10.69
N GLN A 16 -14.31 -9.88 -10.23
CA GLN A 16 -13.87 -8.76 -11.06
C GLN A 16 -12.46 -8.99 -11.64
N LEU A 17 -11.49 -9.45 -10.83
CA LEU A 17 -10.13 -9.74 -11.28
C LEU A 17 -10.09 -10.84 -12.35
N ARG A 18 -10.91 -11.89 -12.19
CA ARG A 18 -11.05 -12.96 -13.20
C ARG A 18 -11.64 -12.44 -14.50
N ALA A 19 -12.65 -11.57 -14.42
CA ALA A 19 -13.27 -10.95 -15.60
C ALA A 19 -12.31 -9.99 -16.32
N LEU A 20 -11.53 -9.22 -15.56
CA LEU A 20 -10.53 -8.29 -16.10
C LEU A 20 -9.33 -9.01 -16.72
N ALA A 21 -8.94 -10.16 -16.16
CA ALA A 21 -7.77 -10.95 -16.56
C ALA A 21 -6.51 -10.07 -16.77
N PRO A 22 -6.07 -9.32 -15.72
CA PRO A 22 -4.98 -8.37 -15.87
C PRO A 22 -3.65 -9.08 -16.15
N ASP A 23 -2.82 -8.47 -17.00
CA ASP A 23 -1.44 -8.91 -17.25
C ASP A 23 -0.53 -8.70 -16.03
N LEU A 24 -0.84 -7.68 -15.20
CA LEU A 24 -0.13 -7.33 -13.98
C LEU A 24 -1.06 -6.50 -13.08
N VAL A 25 -1.11 -6.83 -11.79
CA VAL A 25 -1.80 -6.07 -10.75
C VAL A 25 -0.81 -5.11 -10.09
N PHE A 26 -1.10 -3.81 -10.12
CA PHE A 26 -0.36 -2.87 -9.27
C PHE A 26 -1.02 -2.86 -7.89
N ASN A 27 -0.39 -3.50 -6.90
CA ASN A 27 -1.00 -3.66 -5.59
C ASN A 27 -0.71 -2.47 -4.66
N THR A 28 -1.78 -1.85 -4.16
CA THR A 28 -1.77 -0.95 -3.00
C THR A 28 -2.80 -1.38 -1.95
N ALA A 29 -3.36 -2.58 -2.09
CA ALA A 29 -4.45 -3.09 -1.29
C ALA A 29 -3.94 -3.92 -0.11
N GLU A 30 -4.57 -3.73 1.05
CA GLU A 30 -4.45 -4.61 2.22
C GLU A 30 -5.81 -5.21 2.57
N GLY A 31 -5.79 -6.34 3.28
CA GLY A 31 -6.96 -6.88 3.97
C GLY A 31 -7.39 -5.98 5.12
N ARG A 32 -8.49 -6.33 5.80
CA ARG A 32 -9.11 -5.45 6.80
C ARG A 32 -8.77 -5.78 8.25
N ARG A 33 -8.32 -7.00 8.54
CA ARG A 33 -8.27 -7.53 9.90
C ARG A 33 -7.11 -8.50 10.10
N GLY A 34 -6.66 -8.56 11.36
CA GLY A 34 -5.66 -9.52 11.82
C GLY A 34 -4.24 -9.20 11.37
N ARG A 35 -3.31 -9.98 11.92
CA ARG A 35 -1.86 -9.84 11.72
C ARG A 35 -1.34 -10.16 10.31
N VAL A 36 -2.18 -10.69 9.42
CA VAL A 36 -1.81 -11.09 8.04
C VAL A 36 -2.38 -10.17 6.98
N ARG A 37 -3.02 -9.05 7.37
CA ARG A 37 -3.83 -8.23 6.46
C ARG A 37 -3.04 -7.71 5.25
N GLU A 38 -1.78 -7.32 5.42
CA GLU A 38 -0.95 -6.83 4.31
C GLU A 38 -0.59 -7.95 3.31
N GLY A 39 -0.61 -9.21 3.76
CA GLY A 39 -0.41 -10.39 2.92
C GLY A 39 -1.68 -10.95 2.28
N PHE A 40 -2.88 -10.45 2.65
CA PHE A 40 -4.16 -11.02 2.21
C PHE A 40 -4.35 -10.97 0.69
N TRP A 41 -4.22 -9.78 0.08
CA TRP A 41 -4.36 -9.62 -1.37
C TRP A 41 -3.21 -10.27 -2.16
N PRO A 42 -1.93 -10.12 -1.75
CA PRO A 42 -0.85 -10.89 -2.34
C PRO A 42 -1.14 -12.40 -2.39
N ALA A 43 -1.68 -12.99 -1.31
CA ALA A 43 -2.02 -14.41 -1.28
C ALA A 43 -3.11 -14.78 -2.29
N ILE A 44 -4.11 -13.91 -2.46
CA ILE A 44 -5.15 -14.10 -3.48
C ILE A 44 -4.56 -14.00 -4.89
N PHE A 45 -3.65 -13.05 -5.14
CA PHE A 45 -3.01 -12.92 -6.45
C PHE A 45 -2.15 -14.14 -6.78
N GLU A 46 -1.42 -14.67 -5.81
CA GLU A 46 -0.65 -15.91 -5.94
C GLU A 46 -1.55 -17.11 -6.25
N GLU A 47 -2.64 -17.29 -5.50
CA GLU A 47 -3.62 -18.37 -5.72
C GLU A 47 -4.30 -18.28 -7.09
N LEU A 48 -4.59 -17.06 -7.56
CA LEU A 48 -5.17 -16.83 -8.89
C LEU A 48 -4.12 -16.88 -10.03
N GLY A 49 -2.83 -17.00 -9.72
CA GLY A 49 -1.75 -16.95 -10.70
C GLY A 49 -1.60 -15.59 -11.39
N LEU A 50 -2.04 -14.51 -10.75
CA LEU A 50 -1.96 -13.15 -11.28
C LEU A 50 -0.60 -12.54 -10.94
N PRO A 51 0.19 -12.04 -11.92
CA PRO A 51 1.37 -11.24 -11.64
C PRO A 51 0.99 -9.98 -10.87
N PHE A 52 1.79 -9.55 -9.88
CA PHE A 52 1.54 -8.34 -9.12
C PHE A 52 2.82 -7.61 -8.66
N THR A 53 2.71 -6.29 -8.43
CA THR A 53 3.79 -5.46 -7.87
C THR A 53 3.87 -5.57 -6.34
N GLY A 54 5.05 -5.31 -5.80
CA GLY A 54 5.32 -5.37 -4.37
C GLY A 54 5.72 -6.77 -3.90
N SER A 55 5.86 -6.91 -2.59
CA SER A 55 6.34 -8.14 -1.96
C SER A 55 5.23 -9.20 -1.87
N ASP A 56 5.62 -10.47 -1.78
CA ASP A 56 4.69 -11.61 -1.67
C ASP A 56 3.96 -11.68 -0.32
N ALA A 57 2.97 -12.57 -0.20
CA ALA A 57 2.12 -12.67 0.99
C ALA A 57 2.91 -12.96 2.28
N PHE A 58 3.90 -13.85 2.18
CA PHE A 58 4.78 -14.18 3.28
C PHE A 58 5.58 -12.95 3.73
N THR A 59 6.21 -12.26 2.78
CA THR A 59 7.03 -11.08 3.05
C THR A 59 6.19 -9.98 3.67
N CYS A 60 5.03 -9.63 3.10
CA CYS A 60 4.14 -8.60 3.65
C CYS A 60 3.66 -8.95 5.07
N THR A 61 3.34 -10.22 5.33
CA THR A 61 2.97 -10.69 6.68
C THR A 61 4.15 -10.58 7.65
N LEU A 62 5.34 -10.98 7.22
CA LEU A 62 6.56 -10.94 8.01
C LEU A 62 6.95 -9.50 8.37
N THR A 63 6.89 -8.58 7.40
CA THR A 63 7.28 -7.18 7.60
C THR A 63 6.33 -6.43 8.51
N LEU A 64 5.07 -6.87 8.58
CA LEU A 64 4.09 -6.31 9.51
C LEU A 64 4.36 -6.73 10.97
N ASP A 65 4.97 -7.90 11.19
CA ASP A 65 5.43 -8.36 12.50
C ASP A 65 6.76 -7.66 12.89
N LYS A 66 6.67 -6.58 13.67
CA LYS A 66 7.87 -5.81 14.07
C LYS A 66 8.84 -6.63 14.90
N ARG A 67 8.36 -7.49 15.80
CA ARG A 67 9.22 -8.39 16.58
C ARG A 67 9.99 -9.33 15.65
N LEU A 68 9.29 -10.05 14.77
CA LEU A 68 9.93 -11.06 13.92
C LEU A 68 10.87 -10.45 12.89
N SER A 69 10.46 -9.37 12.23
CA SER A 69 11.33 -8.64 11.29
C SER A 69 12.60 -8.13 11.97
N LYS A 70 12.51 -7.53 13.16
CA LYS A 70 13.69 -7.12 13.95
C LYS A 70 14.59 -8.30 14.31
N GLN A 71 14.03 -9.43 14.74
CA GLN A 71 14.83 -10.61 15.08
C GLN A 71 15.66 -11.12 13.89
N LEU A 72 15.06 -11.21 12.70
CA LEU A 72 15.76 -11.62 11.49
C LEU A 72 16.82 -10.60 11.06
N VAL A 73 16.48 -9.32 11.13
CA VAL A 73 17.38 -8.21 10.77
C VAL A 73 18.58 -8.13 11.72
N ALA A 74 18.36 -8.26 13.03
CA ALA A 74 19.41 -8.32 14.04
C ALA A 74 20.30 -9.54 13.86
N ALA A 75 19.73 -10.71 13.58
CA ALA A 75 20.49 -11.93 13.28
C ALA A 75 21.34 -11.78 11.99
N ALA A 76 20.93 -10.93 11.05
CA ALA A 76 21.69 -10.58 9.86
C ALA A 76 22.76 -9.50 10.10
N GLY A 77 22.95 -9.04 11.35
CA GLY A 77 24.00 -8.10 11.73
C GLY A 77 23.64 -6.62 11.57
N VAL A 78 22.37 -6.28 11.34
CA VAL A 78 21.91 -4.89 11.32
C VAL A 78 21.42 -4.49 12.71
N PRO A 79 21.93 -3.39 13.32
CA PRO A 79 21.52 -3.00 14.66
C PRO A 79 20.02 -2.72 14.78
N THR A 80 19.40 -3.23 15.84
CA THR A 80 18.02 -2.93 16.23
C THR A 80 17.99 -2.64 17.73
N PRO A 81 17.10 -1.77 18.24
CA PRO A 81 16.95 -1.61 19.68
C PRO A 81 16.57 -2.94 20.33
N TRP A 82 16.96 -3.12 21.60
CA TRP A 82 16.42 -4.20 22.43
C TRP A 82 14.90 -4.17 22.34
N ALA A 83 14.26 -5.33 22.18
CA ALA A 83 12.81 -5.40 22.08
C ALA A 83 12.27 -6.71 22.65
N MET A 84 11.07 -6.64 23.22
CA MET A 84 10.29 -7.76 23.72
C MET A 84 8.84 -7.62 23.26
N LEU A 85 8.28 -8.70 22.72
CA LEU A 85 6.84 -8.80 22.49
C LEU A 85 6.17 -9.24 23.79
N VAL A 86 5.12 -8.53 24.18
CA VAL A 86 4.28 -8.87 25.31
C VAL A 86 2.89 -9.19 24.77
N GLU A 87 2.41 -10.39 25.07
CA GLU A 87 1.05 -10.83 24.78
C GLU A 87 0.22 -10.90 26.07
N ARG A 88 0.88 -11.12 27.21
CA ARG A 88 0.29 -11.14 28.54
C ARG A 88 1.19 -10.43 29.56
N LEU A 89 0.58 -9.70 30.50
CA LEU A 89 1.32 -9.01 31.56
C LEU A 89 2.19 -9.93 32.42
N SER A 90 1.82 -11.22 32.54
CA SER A 90 2.60 -12.20 33.30
C SER A 90 3.90 -12.63 32.63
N GLU A 91 4.14 -12.25 31.37
CA GLU A 91 5.34 -12.62 30.60
C GLU A 91 6.51 -11.69 30.83
N ILE A 92 6.26 -10.49 31.35
CA ILE A 92 7.26 -9.44 31.49
C ILE A 92 7.72 -9.30 32.94
N ASP A 93 9.03 -9.38 33.14
CA ASP A 93 9.66 -8.92 34.38
C ASP A 93 9.97 -7.43 34.25
N PHE A 94 9.08 -6.60 34.79
CA PHE A 94 9.20 -5.14 34.75
C PHE A 94 10.50 -4.60 35.37
N ALA A 95 11.13 -5.34 36.29
CA ALA A 95 12.38 -4.90 36.91
C ALA A 95 13.59 -5.05 35.96
N SER A 96 13.51 -5.97 35.00
CA SER A 96 14.59 -6.27 34.04
C SER A 96 14.59 -5.37 32.79
N VAL A 97 13.55 -4.56 32.61
CA VAL A 97 13.34 -3.75 31.41
C VAL A 97 14.33 -2.57 31.36
N PRO A 98 15.03 -2.33 30.23
CA PRO A 98 15.99 -1.24 30.09
C PRO A 98 15.29 0.09 29.80
N TYR A 99 14.76 0.75 30.83
CA TYR A 99 14.11 2.06 30.70
C TYR A 99 15.07 3.18 30.26
N PRO A 100 14.59 4.20 29.51
CA PRO A 100 13.23 4.34 29.00
C PRO A 100 12.95 3.40 27.81
N VAL A 101 11.69 3.00 27.68
CA VAL A 101 11.21 2.14 26.58
C VAL A 101 10.13 2.84 25.77
N PHE A 102 9.96 2.41 24.53
CA PHE A 102 8.91 2.79 23.62
C PHE A 102 7.91 1.63 23.47
N VAL A 103 6.63 1.91 23.67
CA VAL A 103 5.55 0.92 23.68
C VAL A 103 4.64 1.16 22.48
N LYS A 104 4.55 0.17 21.58
CA LYS A 104 3.78 0.25 20.33
C LYS A 104 3.10 -1.08 19.97
N PRO A 105 1.98 -1.08 19.25
CA PRO A 105 1.38 -2.33 18.79
C PRO A 105 2.30 -3.06 17.81
N ASN A 106 2.38 -4.40 17.90
CA ASN A 106 3.32 -5.15 17.06
C ASN A 106 2.92 -5.13 15.58
N PHE A 107 1.62 -5.28 15.30
CA PHE A 107 1.08 -5.49 13.95
C PHE A 107 0.37 -4.27 13.33
N GLU A 108 0.60 -3.05 13.83
CA GLU A 108 -0.05 -1.83 13.31
C GLU A 108 0.91 -0.95 12.49
N GLY A 109 0.38 -0.26 11.48
CA GLY A 109 1.11 0.74 10.69
C GLY A 109 0.72 2.17 11.03
N SER A 110 1.30 3.14 10.32
CA SER A 110 0.90 4.57 10.34
C SER A 110 0.84 5.20 11.74
N SER A 111 1.72 4.78 12.65
CA SER A 111 1.74 5.22 14.06
C SER A 111 0.43 4.99 14.83
N LYS A 112 -0.48 4.12 14.36
CA LYS A 112 -1.70 3.77 15.10
C LYS A 112 -1.32 3.22 16.48
N GLY A 113 -1.92 3.80 17.53
CA GLY A 113 -1.63 3.42 18.92
C GLY A 113 -0.34 4.00 19.50
N ILE A 114 0.36 4.86 18.77
CA ILE A 114 1.52 5.62 19.23
C ILE A 114 1.11 7.05 19.58
N ALA A 115 1.46 7.49 20.78
CA ALA A 115 1.31 8.87 21.24
C ALA A 115 2.50 9.25 22.13
N ALA A 116 2.57 10.50 22.60
CA ALA A 116 3.68 10.98 23.44
C ALA A 116 3.89 10.12 24.72
N ASP A 117 2.84 9.48 25.22
CA ASP A 117 2.87 8.56 26.37
C ASP A 117 3.34 7.12 26.01
N SER A 118 3.69 6.86 24.75
CA SER A 118 4.35 5.62 24.32
C SER A 118 5.80 5.55 24.80
N VAL A 119 6.43 6.66 25.17
CA VAL A 119 7.73 6.64 25.87
C VAL A 119 7.49 6.51 27.37
N VAL A 120 7.97 5.41 27.92
CA VAL A 120 7.73 5.00 29.30
C VAL A 120 9.05 4.86 30.05
N SER A 121 9.17 5.53 31.19
CA SER A 121 10.42 5.61 31.97
C SER A 121 10.37 4.90 33.32
N SER A 122 9.31 4.15 33.65
CA SER A 122 9.23 3.41 34.91
C SER A 122 8.39 2.13 34.84
N PRO A 123 8.66 1.14 35.72
CA PRO A 123 7.89 -0.11 35.84
C PRO A 123 6.38 0.09 35.95
N ALA A 124 5.93 0.88 36.93
CA ALA A 124 4.50 1.09 37.17
C ALA A 124 3.78 1.72 35.97
N ARG A 125 4.45 2.63 35.23
CA ARG A 125 3.87 3.21 34.01
C ARG A 125 3.82 2.21 32.87
N LEU A 126 4.81 1.31 32.77
CA LEU A 126 4.82 0.28 31.73
C LEU A 126 3.68 -0.72 31.94
N GLU A 127 3.47 -1.17 33.17
CA GLU A 127 2.37 -2.07 33.52
C GLU A 127 1.01 -1.47 33.14
N ALA A 128 0.75 -0.23 33.55
CA ALA A 128 -0.49 0.47 33.21
C ALA A 128 -0.67 0.66 31.70
N LYS A 129 0.39 1.03 30.98
CA LYS A 129 0.36 1.20 29.52
C LYS A 129 0.10 -0.12 28.81
N LEU A 130 0.79 -1.20 29.20
CA LEU A 130 0.57 -2.53 28.63
C LEU A 130 -0.84 -3.05 28.89
N ALA A 131 -1.39 -2.85 30.09
CA ALA A 131 -2.76 -3.26 30.41
C ALA A 131 -3.79 -2.63 29.46
N THR A 132 -3.66 -1.31 29.19
CA THR A 132 -4.55 -0.61 28.26
C THR A 132 -4.32 -0.99 26.80
N MET A 133 -3.06 -1.15 26.39
CA MET A 133 -2.74 -1.46 25.00
C MET A 133 -3.10 -2.89 24.63
N LEU A 134 -2.88 -3.87 25.51
CA LEU A 134 -3.24 -5.28 25.25
C LEU A 134 -4.76 -5.48 25.12
N ALA A 135 -5.55 -4.70 25.85
CA ALA A 135 -7.01 -4.72 25.69
C ALA A 135 -7.45 -4.22 24.30
N ARG A 136 -6.69 -3.29 23.70
CA ARG A 136 -6.98 -2.72 22.38
C ARG A 136 -6.32 -3.49 21.23
N TYR A 137 -5.15 -4.07 21.47
CA TYR A 137 -4.29 -4.74 20.50
C TYR A 137 -3.96 -6.15 21.04
N PRO A 138 -4.91 -7.09 20.95
CA PRO A 138 -4.76 -8.41 21.57
C PRO A 138 -3.71 -9.29 20.87
N ASP A 139 -3.33 -8.96 19.63
CA ASP A 139 -2.24 -9.63 18.90
C ASP A 139 -0.85 -9.27 19.44
N GLY A 140 -0.76 -8.42 20.47
CA GLY A 140 0.47 -8.17 21.22
C GLY A 140 1.08 -6.78 21.01
N VAL A 141 1.87 -6.39 21.99
CA VAL A 141 2.48 -5.06 22.12
C VAL A 141 3.99 -5.21 22.20
N LEU A 142 4.71 -4.47 21.36
CA LEU A 142 6.16 -4.42 21.37
C LEU A 142 6.63 -3.36 22.37
N VAL A 143 7.51 -3.78 23.27
CA VAL A 143 8.28 -2.91 24.16
C VAL A 143 9.71 -2.88 23.64
N GLU A 144 10.20 -1.72 23.20
CA GLU A 144 11.56 -1.57 22.70
C GLU A 144 12.33 -0.50 23.47
N ARG A 145 13.67 -0.61 23.55
CA ARG A 145 14.49 0.46 24.14
C ARG A 145 14.24 1.75 23.36
N PHE A 146 13.92 2.83 24.07
CA PHE A 146 13.73 4.13 23.45
C PHE A 146 15.10 4.71 23.04
N ILE A 147 15.18 5.19 21.80
CA ILE A 147 16.34 5.88 21.25
C ILE A 147 15.96 7.34 21.09
N ALA A 148 16.65 8.27 21.76
CA ALA A 148 16.23 9.67 21.80
C ALA A 148 16.57 10.47 20.52
N GLY A 149 17.42 9.95 19.63
CA GLY A 149 17.91 10.68 18.47
C GLY A 149 16.91 10.81 17.32
N ARG A 150 17.44 10.92 16.10
CA ARG A 150 16.69 11.41 14.91
C ARG A 150 16.16 10.26 14.06
N ASP A 151 14.94 10.42 13.55
CA ASP A 151 14.33 9.47 12.63
C ASP A 151 14.86 9.69 11.20
N LEU A 152 15.32 8.61 10.57
CA LEU A 152 15.77 8.58 9.20
C LEU A 152 14.97 7.55 8.43
N THR A 153 14.57 7.91 7.22
CA THR A 153 13.81 7.03 6.33
C THR A 153 14.64 6.77 5.08
N VAL A 154 14.73 5.50 4.69
CA VAL A 154 15.46 5.05 3.51
C VAL A 154 14.50 4.36 2.55
N PRO A 155 14.01 5.07 1.52
CA PRO A 155 13.20 4.46 0.49
C PRO A 155 14.04 3.55 -0.42
N TRP A 156 13.41 2.49 -0.91
CA TRP A 156 14.01 1.57 -1.86
C TRP A 156 13.09 1.38 -3.06
N LEU A 157 13.68 1.37 -4.25
CA LEU A 157 12.99 1.18 -5.52
C LEU A 157 13.86 0.29 -6.40
N GLU A 158 13.52 -0.98 -6.50
CA GLU A 158 14.33 -2.01 -7.16
C GLU A 158 14.62 -1.66 -8.62
N GLY A 159 13.62 -1.18 -9.36
CA GLY A 159 13.76 -0.77 -10.76
C GLY A 159 14.72 0.43 -10.96
N ALA A 160 14.97 1.24 -9.93
CA ALA A 160 15.99 2.30 -9.97
C ALA A 160 17.43 1.74 -9.84
N GLY A 161 17.58 0.46 -9.48
CA GLY A 161 18.85 -0.26 -9.42
C GLY A 161 19.29 -0.91 -10.73
N PHE A 162 18.50 -0.83 -11.80
CA PHE A 162 18.82 -1.44 -13.09
C PHE A 162 19.98 -0.75 -13.83
N GLU A 163 20.57 -1.44 -14.82
CA GLU A 163 21.83 -1.03 -15.46
C GLU A 163 21.84 0.39 -16.05
N ARG A 164 20.67 0.94 -16.35
CA ARG A 164 20.46 2.26 -16.98
C ARG A 164 19.99 3.34 -16.01
N ALA A 165 19.76 3.02 -14.73
CA ALA A 165 19.17 3.93 -13.77
C ALA A 165 20.23 4.56 -12.83
N PRO A 166 20.05 5.83 -12.38
CA PRO A 166 21.07 6.51 -11.57
C PRO A 166 21.35 5.88 -10.20
N ALA A 167 20.42 5.11 -9.62
CA ALA A 167 20.60 4.39 -8.35
C ALA A 167 21.17 2.97 -8.49
N ARG A 168 21.82 2.65 -9.63
CA ARG A 168 22.44 1.33 -9.88
C ARG A 168 23.47 0.94 -8.82
N SER A 169 24.36 1.86 -8.43
CA SER A 169 25.46 1.57 -7.50
C SER A 169 24.97 1.15 -6.11
N THR A 170 23.79 1.61 -5.72
CA THR A 170 23.16 1.31 -4.43
C THR A 170 22.18 0.14 -4.50
N GLY A 171 21.94 -0.44 -5.68
CA GLY A 171 20.93 -1.49 -5.87
C GLY A 171 19.50 -0.97 -5.71
N GLY A 172 19.25 0.29 -6.08
CA GLY A 172 17.93 0.93 -5.96
C GLY A 172 17.64 1.55 -4.60
N VAL A 173 18.59 1.54 -3.66
CA VAL A 173 18.44 2.31 -2.40
C VAL A 173 18.55 3.79 -2.73
N LEU A 174 17.50 4.54 -2.39
CA LEU A 174 17.39 5.95 -2.73
C LEU A 174 18.06 6.82 -1.64
N PRO A 175 18.32 8.11 -1.93
CA PRO A 175 18.83 9.05 -0.94
C PRO A 175 18.01 9.03 0.35
N VAL A 176 18.71 9.09 1.48
CA VAL A 176 18.09 9.08 2.81
C VAL A 176 17.26 10.34 2.98
N ALA A 177 16.05 10.18 3.52
CA ALA A 177 15.18 11.27 3.94
C ALA A 177 15.21 11.43 5.46
N GLU A 178 15.12 12.66 5.94
CA GLU A 178 14.94 12.99 7.36
C GLU A 178 13.66 13.80 7.50
N TYR A 179 12.76 13.35 8.38
CA TYR A 179 11.57 14.11 8.73
C TYR A 179 11.93 15.05 9.88
N SER A 180 11.83 16.36 9.65
CA SER A 180 11.96 17.37 10.70
C SER A 180 10.58 17.93 11.07
N PHE A 181 10.42 18.22 12.36
CA PHE A 181 9.22 18.83 12.91
C PHE A 181 9.57 20.24 13.32
N ASP A 182 8.84 21.25 12.83
CA ASP A 182 8.92 22.61 13.35
C ASP A 182 8.14 22.68 14.67
N LEU A 183 8.57 21.90 15.67
CA LEU A 183 8.00 21.90 17.01
C LEU A 183 9.07 22.33 18.01
N GLU A 184 8.76 23.37 18.79
CA GLU A 184 9.57 23.74 19.94
C GLU A 184 9.68 22.53 20.91
N PRO A 185 10.91 22.10 21.27
CA PRO A 185 11.10 21.02 22.22
C PRO A 185 10.38 21.33 23.54
N VAL A 186 9.36 20.54 23.87
CA VAL A 186 8.66 20.69 25.15
C VAL A 186 9.45 19.94 26.22
N ALA A 187 9.95 20.66 27.23
CA ALA A 187 10.72 20.07 28.32
C ALA A 187 9.96 18.88 28.95
N GLY A 188 10.62 17.71 28.99
CA GLY A 188 10.05 16.48 29.53
C GLY A 188 9.15 15.70 28.56
N ARG A 189 9.00 16.12 27.30
CA ARG A 189 8.32 15.34 26.24
C ARG A 189 9.31 14.95 25.14
N PRO A 190 9.49 13.65 24.87
CA PRO A 190 10.34 13.20 23.77
C PRO A 190 9.73 13.53 22.42
N THR A 191 10.56 14.00 21.48
CA THR A 191 10.16 14.25 20.08
C THR A 191 10.00 12.91 19.35
N ILE A 192 8.77 12.57 19.01
CA ILE A 192 8.40 11.33 18.29
C ILE A 192 7.48 11.65 17.12
N TYR A 193 7.58 10.90 16.03
CA TYR A 193 6.66 11.02 14.90
C TYR A 193 5.36 10.25 15.16
N ASP A 194 4.47 10.87 15.94
CA ASP A 194 3.22 10.25 16.39
C ASP A 194 2.11 10.26 15.33
N TYR A 195 0.97 9.63 15.66
CA TYR A 195 -0.20 9.56 14.78
C TYR A 195 -0.73 10.96 14.41
N ASN A 196 -0.70 11.92 15.34
CA ASN A 196 -1.25 13.25 15.14
C ASN A 196 -0.43 14.01 14.07
N LEU A 197 0.90 13.93 14.15
CA LEU A 197 1.81 14.50 13.16
C LEU A 197 1.70 13.81 11.79
N LYS A 198 1.35 12.53 11.75
CA LYS A 198 1.12 11.79 10.49
C LYS A 198 -0.23 12.05 9.82
N SER A 199 -1.28 12.38 10.57
CA SER A 199 -2.66 12.36 10.05
C SER A 199 -3.44 13.67 10.16
N VAL A 200 -3.10 14.55 11.10
CA VAL A 200 -3.86 15.78 11.38
C VAL A 200 -3.00 17.03 11.19
N ALA A 201 -1.71 16.95 11.52
CA ALA A 201 -0.76 18.06 11.44
C ALA A 201 0.35 17.80 10.40
N SER A 202 0.02 17.18 9.27
CA SER A 202 0.98 16.86 8.19
C SER A 202 1.73 18.09 7.66
N ASP A 203 1.07 19.25 7.66
CA ASP A 203 1.64 20.52 7.15
C ASP A 203 2.80 21.07 8.01
N ALA A 204 2.97 20.56 9.25
CA ALA A 204 4.05 20.95 10.16
C ALA A 204 5.31 20.07 10.02
N VAL A 205 5.30 19.09 9.10
CA VAL A 205 6.38 18.13 8.88
C VAL A 205 7.12 18.50 7.61
N ARG A 206 8.43 18.74 7.71
CA ARG A 206 9.28 18.96 6.53
C ARG A 206 10.09 17.70 6.24
N VAL A 207 10.11 17.28 4.99
CA VAL A 207 10.99 16.21 4.53
C VAL A 207 12.26 16.83 3.99
N HIS A 208 13.40 16.48 4.58
CA HIS A 208 14.72 16.86 4.08
C HIS A 208 15.31 15.70 3.28
N VAL A 209 15.47 15.93 1.98
CA VAL A 209 16.12 14.98 1.07
C VAL A 209 17.17 15.71 0.23
N PRO A 210 18.44 15.25 0.23
CA PRO A 210 18.98 14.23 1.13
C PRO A 210 19.01 14.72 2.59
N ALA A 211 18.95 13.77 3.53
CA ALA A 211 19.17 14.01 4.95
C ALA A 211 20.54 14.66 5.20
N ARG A 212 20.64 15.52 6.21
CA ARG A 212 21.88 16.23 6.55
C ARG A 212 22.76 15.35 7.44
N ILE A 213 23.39 14.36 6.82
CA ILE A 213 24.29 13.37 7.44
C ILE A 213 25.56 13.21 6.59
N ASP A 214 26.64 12.76 7.22
CA ASP A 214 27.91 12.56 6.51
C ASP A 214 27.85 11.34 5.57
N ALA A 215 28.80 11.29 4.62
CA ALA A 215 28.85 10.26 3.60
C ALA A 215 29.11 8.84 4.17
N GLY A 216 29.77 8.73 5.33
CA GLY A 216 30.01 7.45 6.00
C GLY A 216 28.70 6.86 6.52
N LEU A 217 27.90 7.67 7.21
CA LEU A 217 26.58 7.26 7.69
C LEU A 217 25.61 6.94 6.53
N VAL A 218 25.66 7.69 5.42
CA VAL A 218 24.90 7.33 4.20
C VAL A 218 25.30 5.94 3.70
N ALA A 219 26.60 5.66 3.59
CA ALA A 219 27.09 4.36 3.12
C ALA A 219 26.67 3.21 4.06
N GLU A 220 26.70 3.44 5.37
CA GLU A 220 26.23 2.50 6.39
C GLU A 220 24.73 2.20 6.25
N LEU A 221 23.89 3.24 6.12
CA LEU A 221 22.45 3.09 5.92
C LEU A 221 22.12 2.37 4.61
N VAL A 222 22.88 2.61 3.52
CA VAL A 222 22.73 1.87 2.26
C VAL A 222 23.08 0.40 2.46
N ALA A 223 24.19 0.10 3.16
CA ALA A 223 24.62 -1.27 3.42
C ALA A 223 23.62 -2.03 4.32
N HIS A 224 23.13 -1.41 5.38
CA HIS A 224 22.07 -1.95 6.24
C HIS A 224 20.79 -2.17 5.45
N SER A 225 20.36 -1.19 4.66
CA SER A 225 19.14 -1.29 3.85
C SER A 225 19.20 -2.47 2.89
N ARG A 226 20.32 -2.64 2.17
CA ARG A 226 20.53 -3.79 1.27
C ARG A 226 20.49 -5.12 2.01
N THR A 227 21.03 -5.16 3.23
CA THR A 227 20.99 -6.35 4.08
C THR A 227 19.57 -6.67 4.50
N VAL A 228 18.80 -5.69 4.99
CA VAL A 228 17.38 -5.84 5.35
C VAL A 228 16.55 -6.33 4.16
N ILE A 229 16.67 -5.67 3.00
CA ILE A 229 15.95 -6.01 1.77
C ILE A 229 16.16 -7.48 1.39
N ARG A 230 17.42 -7.94 1.38
CA ARG A 230 17.76 -9.33 1.06
C ARG A 230 17.27 -10.30 2.14
N THR A 231 17.45 -9.96 3.41
CA THR A 231 17.08 -10.84 4.54
C THR A 231 15.58 -11.09 4.61
N LEU A 232 14.77 -10.08 4.32
CA LEU A 232 13.31 -10.17 4.39
C LEU A 232 12.66 -10.58 3.06
N GLY A 233 13.41 -10.62 1.95
CA GLY A 233 12.87 -11.00 0.65
C GLY A 233 11.99 -9.93 -0.02
N LEU A 234 12.25 -8.66 0.30
CA LEU A 234 11.50 -7.52 -0.25
C LEU A 234 11.59 -7.44 -1.77
N ARG A 235 10.53 -6.93 -2.40
CA ARG A 235 10.43 -6.80 -3.85
C ARG A 235 9.88 -5.45 -4.28
N ASP A 236 10.38 -4.97 -5.42
CA ASP A 236 9.98 -3.79 -6.18
C ASP A 236 10.15 -2.44 -5.48
N PHE A 237 9.62 -2.27 -4.27
CA PHE A 237 9.73 -1.05 -3.50
C PHE A 237 9.46 -1.31 -2.01
N ALA A 238 10.08 -0.50 -1.15
CA ALA A 238 9.86 -0.54 0.29
C ALA A 238 10.30 0.77 0.94
N ARG A 239 9.94 0.97 2.21
CA ARG A 239 10.45 2.08 3.01
C ARG A 239 10.97 1.57 4.35
N LEU A 240 12.27 1.71 4.56
CA LEU A 240 12.93 1.34 5.81
C LEU A 240 13.01 2.55 6.72
N ASP A 241 12.70 2.38 7.99
CA ASP A 241 12.78 3.44 8.99
C ASP A 241 13.87 3.08 10.01
N PHE A 242 14.78 4.02 10.25
CA PHE A 242 15.91 3.93 11.17
C PHE A 242 15.84 5.07 12.18
N ARG A 243 16.51 4.91 13.31
CA ARG A 243 16.74 5.99 14.27
C ARG A 243 18.19 6.04 14.68
N LEU A 244 18.77 7.23 14.65
CA LEU A 244 20.13 7.46 15.15
C LEU A 244 20.12 7.50 16.67
N ASP A 245 21.09 6.84 17.31
CA ASP A 245 21.35 7.03 18.73
C ASP A 245 22.25 8.26 19.00
N GLU A 246 22.59 8.47 20.27
CA GLU A 246 23.41 9.60 20.72
C GLU A 246 24.85 9.56 20.17
N ASP A 247 25.34 8.37 19.83
CA ASP A 247 26.65 8.14 19.19
C ASP A 247 26.57 8.27 17.66
N GLY A 248 25.40 8.59 17.11
CA GLY A 248 25.15 8.69 15.67
C GLY A 248 25.01 7.35 14.95
N ARG A 249 24.83 6.23 15.68
CA ARG A 249 24.70 4.91 15.07
C ARG A 249 23.26 4.64 14.64
N PRO A 250 23.03 4.10 13.42
CA PRO A 250 21.69 3.82 12.94
C PRO A 250 21.14 2.50 13.51
N HIS A 251 19.93 2.55 14.06
CA HIS A 251 19.17 1.37 14.49
C HIS A 251 17.92 1.19 13.64
N PHE A 252 17.74 -0.01 13.08
CA PHE A 252 16.55 -0.35 12.30
C PHE A 252 15.31 -0.41 13.20
N LEU A 253 14.30 0.40 12.87
CA LEU A 253 13.04 0.45 13.59
C LEU A 253 12.02 -0.49 12.98
N GLU A 254 11.72 -0.31 11.71
CA GLU A 254 10.69 -1.07 11.01
C GLU A 254 10.84 -0.93 9.49
N ILE A 255 10.04 -1.71 8.78
CA ILE A 255 9.98 -1.74 7.33
C ILE A 255 8.53 -1.72 6.88
N ASN A 256 8.25 -0.94 5.86
CA ASN A 256 6.96 -0.88 5.20
C ASN A 256 7.13 -1.48 3.81
N ALA A 257 6.60 -2.70 3.61
CA ALA A 257 6.58 -3.37 2.30
C ALA A 257 5.51 -2.79 1.36
N LEU A 258 4.51 -2.11 1.92
CA LEU A 258 3.48 -1.35 1.21
C LEU A 258 3.50 0.11 1.68
N PRO A 259 4.57 0.88 1.37
CA PRO A 259 4.65 2.28 1.78
C PRO A 259 3.61 3.13 1.06
N SER A 260 3.20 4.24 1.68
CA SER A 260 2.34 5.25 1.05
C SER A 260 2.96 5.77 -0.25
N LEU A 261 2.14 5.86 -1.29
CA LEU A 261 2.47 6.45 -2.58
C LEU A 261 1.85 7.85 -2.73
N GLU A 262 1.48 8.51 -1.63
CA GLU A 262 0.99 9.89 -1.67
C GLU A 262 2.08 10.86 -2.17
N PRO A 263 1.78 11.77 -3.09
CA PRO A 263 2.72 12.80 -3.54
C PRO A 263 3.32 13.58 -2.35
N GLY A 264 4.62 13.84 -2.37
CA GLY A 264 5.35 14.49 -1.27
C GLY A 264 5.85 13.55 -0.17
N ALA A 265 5.49 12.25 -0.21
CA ALA A 265 6.12 11.25 0.65
C ALA A 265 7.61 11.07 0.30
N SER A 266 8.41 10.59 1.27
CA SER A 266 9.86 10.41 1.14
C SER A 266 10.29 9.58 -0.07
N LEU A 267 9.48 8.63 -0.53
CA LEU A 267 9.75 7.85 -1.73
C LEU A 267 9.86 8.76 -2.97
N TRP A 268 8.92 9.68 -3.16
CA TRP A 268 8.88 10.59 -4.31
C TRP A 268 10.04 11.59 -4.26
N GLU A 269 10.23 12.22 -3.11
CA GLU A 269 11.29 13.20 -2.91
C GLU A 269 12.68 12.58 -3.14
N SER A 270 12.89 11.36 -2.65
CA SER A 270 14.16 10.63 -2.83
C SER A 270 14.35 10.13 -4.27
N ALA A 271 13.27 9.73 -4.94
CA ALA A 271 13.31 9.34 -6.34
C ALA A 271 13.66 10.53 -7.26
N ALA A 272 13.17 11.73 -6.95
CA ALA A 272 13.45 12.94 -7.72
C ALA A 272 14.95 13.31 -7.71
N ILE A 273 15.65 13.09 -6.60
CA ILE A 273 17.10 13.32 -6.47
C ILE A 273 17.90 12.42 -7.44
N VAL A 274 17.40 11.21 -7.71
CA VAL A 274 18.02 10.27 -8.66
C VAL A 274 17.42 10.38 -10.08
N GLY A 275 16.74 11.48 -10.40
CA GLY A 275 16.26 11.79 -11.74
C GLY A 275 14.87 11.24 -12.10
N LEU A 276 14.16 10.63 -11.15
CA LEU A 276 12.77 10.18 -11.31
C LEU A 276 11.81 11.24 -10.75
N ARG A 277 11.69 12.36 -11.47
CA ARG A 277 10.99 13.56 -11.01
C ARG A 277 9.48 13.51 -11.16
N GLU A 278 8.99 12.75 -12.15
CA GLU A 278 7.57 12.62 -12.42
C GLU A 278 6.99 11.37 -11.74
N PRO A 279 5.76 11.43 -11.18
CA PRO A 279 5.18 10.27 -10.51
C PRO A 279 5.12 9.00 -11.37
N GLY A 280 4.84 9.18 -12.67
CA GLY A 280 4.82 8.09 -13.63
C GLY A 280 6.16 7.34 -13.77
N GLN A 281 7.30 7.99 -13.50
CA GLN A 281 8.62 7.36 -13.59
C GLN A 281 8.88 6.39 -12.43
N VAL A 282 8.48 6.75 -11.20
CA VAL A 282 8.59 5.84 -10.04
C VAL A 282 7.66 4.65 -10.23
N LEU A 283 6.40 4.89 -10.64
CA LEU A 283 5.46 3.81 -10.93
C LEU A 283 5.99 2.90 -12.05
N SER A 284 6.61 3.48 -13.08
CA SER A 284 7.27 2.72 -14.15
C SER A 284 8.44 1.88 -13.64
N ALA A 285 9.20 2.36 -12.67
CA ALA A 285 10.29 1.58 -12.05
C ALA A 285 9.76 0.40 -11.23
N VAL A 286 8.67 0.59 -10.47
CA VAL A 286 7.96 -0.50 -9.77
C VAL A 286 7.45 -1.53 -10.78
N LEU A 287 6.75 -1.08 -11.82
CA LEU A 287 6.22 -1.93 -12.88
C LEU A 287 7.32 -2.68 -13.63
N ALA A 288 8.44 -2.02 -13.94
CA ALA A 288 9.57 -2.63 -14.63
C ALA A 288 10.21 -3.74 -13.80
N SER A 289 10.33 -3.54 -12.48
CA SER A 289 10.81 -4.57 -11.55
C SER A 289 9.89 -5.79 -11.51
N ALA A 290 8.59 -5.57 -11.31
CA ALA A 290 7.62 -6.65 -11.28
C ALA A 290 7.54 -7.38 -12.64
N ALA A 291 7.52 -6.64 -13.75
CA ALA A 291 7.51 -7.21 -15.09
C ALA A 291 8.74 -8.07 -15.37
N ALA A 292 9.93 -7.62 -14.93
CA ALA A 292 11.16 -8.41 -15.05
C ALA A 292 11.07 -9.70 -14.23
N ARG A 293 10.58 -9.64 -12.97
CA ARG A 293 10.37 -10.83 -12.11
C ARG A 293 9.46 -11.86 -12.76
N TYR A 294 8.33 -11.43 -13.30
CA TYR A 294 7.34 -12.31 -13.94
C TYR A 294 7.63 -12.59 -15.42
N LYS A 295 8.76 -12.10 -15.95
CA LYS A 295 9.16 -12.23 -17.36
C LYS A 295 8.06 -11.75 -18.33
N LEU A 296 7.32 -10.72 -17.91
CA LEU A 296 6.31 -10.09 -18.73
C LEU A 296 7.00 -9.35 -19.86
N GLN A 297 6.82 -9.85 -21.07
CA GLN A 297 7.21 -9.10 -22.25
C GLN A 297 6.23 -7.94 -22.40
N PRO A 298 6.69 -6.73 -22.75
CA PRO A 298 5.79 -5.73 -23.29
C PRO A 298 5.09 -6.41 -24.45
N LYS A 299 3.77 -6.68 -24.33
CA LYS A 299 3.00 -7.00 -25.52
C LYS A 299 3.26 -5.83 -26.44
N ALA A 300 3.96 -6.07 -27.56
CA ALA A 300 4.17 -5.08 -28.62
C ALA A 300 2.86 -4.36 -28.70
N SER A 301 2.86 -3.04 -28.41
CA SER A 301 1.62 -2.36 -28.06
C SER A 301 0.59 -2.88 -29.05
N ARG A 302 -0.46 -3.52 -28.55
CA ARG A 302 -1.67 -3.51 -29.35
C ARG A 302 -1.91 -2.00 -29.39
N ARG A 303 -1.36 -1.29 -30.40
CA ARG A 303 -2.05 -0.22 -31.10
C ARG A 303 -3.46 -0.71 -30.98
N ARG A 304 -4.28 -0.11 -30.10
CA ARG A 304 -5.67 -0.53 -29.88
C ARG A 304 -6.14 -0.86 -31.27
N SER A 305 -6.21 -2.15 -31.63
CA SER A 305 -6.44 -2.50 -33.02
C SER A 305 -7.80 -1.89 -33.22
N LYS A 306 -7.93 -0.85 -34.08
CA LYS A 306 -9.17 -0.05 -34.24
C LYS A 306 -10.31 -0.98 -33.88
N ARG A 307 -10.85 -0.87 -32.65
CA ARG A 307 -11.76 -1.90 -32.14
C ARG A 307 -12.83 -1.89 -33.20
N THR A 308 -13.01 -3.01 -33.91
CA THR A 308 -14.04 -3.06 -34.94
C THR A 308 -15.31 -2.63 -34.21
N PRO A 309 -16.00 -1.58 -34.68
CA PRO A 309 -17.18 -1.11 -33.99
C PRO A 309 -18.13 -2.29 -33.78
N LEU A 310 -18.37 -2.64 -32.53
CA LEU A 310 -19.34 -3.67 -32.18
C LEU A 310 -20.73 -3.05 -32.25
N ARG A 311 -21.70 -3.81 -32.76
CA ARG A 311 -23.11 -3.49 -32.68
C ARG A 311 -23.63 -4.00 -31.34
N VAL A 312 -23.78 -3.09 -30.38
CA VAL A 312 -24.13 -3.41 -28.99
C VAL A 312 -25.63 -3.23 -28.80
N GLY A 313 -26.35 -4.32 -28.58
CA GLY A 313 -27.78 -4.28 -28.26
C GLY A 313 -27.99 -3.81 -26.83
N VAL A 314 -28.49 -2.59 -26.63
CA VAL A 314 -28.90 -2.09 -25.32
C VAL A 314 -30.34 -2.52 -25.09
N ILE A 315 -30.54 -3.52 -24.23
CA ILE A 315 -31.87 -4.07 -23.92
C ILE A 315 -32.43 -3.30 -22.71
N HIS A 316 -33.58 -2.65 -22.85
CA HIS A 316 -34.11 -1.75 -21.82
C HIS A 316 -35.64 -1.82 -21.68
N ASN A 317 -36.16 -1.47 -20.51
CA ASN A 317 -37.58 -1.13 -20.31
C ASN A 317 -37.70 0.38 -20.12
N LEU A 318 -38.63 1.06 -20.81
CA LEU A 318 -38.82 2.50 -20.66
C LEU A 318 -39.91 2.83 -19.64
N LYS A 319 -39.57 3.69 -18.68
CA LYS A 319 -40.53 4.34 -17.80
C LYS A 319 -41.30 5.43 -18.58
N ARG A 320 -42.53 5.12 -18.97
CA ARG A 320 -43.41 6.02 -19.76
C ARG A 320 -44.45 6.70 -18.88
N ASP A 321 -44.91 6.01 -17.84
CA ASP A 321 -45.88 6.54 -16.88
C ASP A 321 -45.28 6.52 -15.46
N PRO A 322 -44.94 7.69 -14.90
CA PRO A 322 -44.44 7.80 -13.53
C PRO A 322 -45.43 7.31 -12.45
N SER A 323 -46.71 7.17 -12.79
CA SER A 323 -47.78 6.73 -11.88
C SER A 323 -48.07 5.22 -11.97
N ASP A 324 -47.49 4.49 -12.93
CA ASP A 324 -47.60 3.03 -13.03
C ASP A 324 -46.53 2.36 -12.16
N GLU A 325 -46.94 1.80 -11.02
CA GLU A 325 -46.05 1.11 -10.07
C GLU A 325 -45.26 -0.05 -10.72
N ARG A 326 -45.77 -0.65 -11.80
CA ARG A 326 -45.05 -1.72 -12.53
C ARG A 326 -43.84 -1.21 -13.30
N GLN A 327 -43.77 0.10 -13.54
CA GLN A 327 -42.66 0.78 -14.22
C GLN A 327 -41.72 1.47 -13.22
N ALA A 328 -41.89 1.20 -11.91
CA ALA A 328 -41.08 1.83 -10.87
C ALA A 328 -39.58 1.56 -11.07
N GLU A 329 -39.26 0.33 -11.49
CA GLU A 329 -37.90 -0.18 -11.72
C GLU A 329 -37.40 0.05 -13.16
N PHE A 330 -38.21 0.64 -14.04
CA PHE A 330 -37.81 0.91 -15.42
C PHE A 330 -36.95 2.15 -15.53
N ASP A 331 -36.02 2.12 -16.48
CA ASP A 331 -35.12 3.22 -16.75
C ASP A 331 -35.81 4.38 -17.48
N SER A 332 -35.35 5.59 -17.19
CA SER A 332 -35.74 6.78 -17.92
C SER A 332 -35.14 6.78 -19.34
N VAL A 333 -35.80 7.47 -20.27
CA VAL A 333 -35.28 7.65 -21.64
C VAL A 333 -33.88 8.28 -21.62
N SER A 334 -33.64 9.24 -20.72
CA SER A 334 -32.33 9.89 -20.58
C SER A 334 -31.24 8.92 -20.11
N THR A 335 -31.55 7.94 -19.26
CA THR A 335 -30.60 6.87 -18.87
C THR A 335 -30.20 6.03 -20.08
N VAL A 336 -31.17 5.61 -20.88
CA VAL A 336 -30.95 4.78 -22.08
C VAL A 336 -30.13 5.53 -23.13
N GLU A 337 -30.42 6.81 -23.34
CA GLU A 337 -29.68 7.67 -24.26
C GLU A 337 -28.25 7.95 -23.80
N ALA A 338 -28.04 8.19 -22.50
CA ALA A 338 -26.69 8.39 -21.94
C ALA A 338 -25.81 7.14 -22.10
N LEU A 339 -26.39 5.95 -21.92
CA LEU A 339 -25.69 4.69 -22.13
C LEU A 339 -25.35 4.48 -23.62
N ALA A 340 -26.29 4.78 -24.52
CA ALA A 340 -26.04 4.74 -25.96
C ALA A 340 -24.93 5.70 -26.38
N GLU A 341 -24.92 6.93 -25.84
CA GLU A 341 -23.88 7.90 -26.15
C GLU A 341 -22.51 7.47 -25.64
N SER A 342 -22.46 6.93 -24.42
CA SER A 342 -21.23 6.35 -23.86
C SER A 342 -20.67 5.24 -24.76
N LEU A 343 -21.53 4.40 -25.33
CA LEU A 343 -21.13 3.36 -26.28
C LEU A 343 -20.61 3.95 -27.61
N ARG A 344 -21.20 5.05 -28.10
CA ARG A 344 -20.72 5.77 -29.30
C ARG A 344 -19.36 6.43 -29.07
N GLU A 345 -19.17 7.09 -27.93
CA GLU A 345 -17.89 7.68 -27.52
C GLU A 345 -16.77 6.63 -27.44
N LEU A 346 -17.12 5.41 -27.04
CA LEU A 346 -16.22 4.25 -27.03
C LEU A 346 -15.99 3.63 -28.43
N GLY A 347 -16.64 4.14 -29.48
CA GLY A 347 -16.48 3.71 -30.86
C GLY A 347 -17.33 2.50 -31.25
N HIS A 348 -18.48 2.30 -30.60
CA HIS A 348 -19.41 1.20 -30.86
C HIS A 348 -20.75 1.74 -31.41
N GLU A 349 -21.53 0.85 -32.04
CA GLU A 349 -22.85 1.17 -32.57
C GLU A 349 -23.93 0.66 -31.59
N PRO A 350 -24.56 1.50 -30.77
CA PRO A 350 -25.64 1.07 -29.91
C PRO A 350 -26.91 0.80 -30.72
N VAL A 351 -27.56 -0.32 -30.47
CA VAL A 351 -28.88 -0.67 -31.00
C VAL A 351 -29.85 -0.75 -29.82
N LEU A 352 -30.78 0.20 -29.73
CA LEU A 352 -31.77 0.23 -28.66
C LEU A 352 -32.86 -0.82 -28.90
N LEU A 353 -33.00 -1.75 -27.95
CA LEU A 353 -33.91 -2.88 -28.00
C LEU A 353 -34.83 -2.84 -26.77
N GLU A 354 -36.04 -2.33 -26.95
CA GLU A 354 -37.03 -2.33 -25.87
C GLU A 354 -37.47 -3.76 -25.53
N ALA A 355 -37.46 -4.11 -24.24
CA ALA A 355 -37.79 -5.43 -23.71
C ALA A 355 -39.31 -5.67 -23.67
N ASN A 356 -39.91 -5.71 -24.85
CA ASN A 356 -41.32 -6.06 -25.06
C ASN A 356 -41.45 -7.45 -25.70
N ARG A 357 -42.69 -7.88 -25.99
CA ARG A 357 -42.98 -9.20 -26.59
C ARG A 357 -42.29 -9.45 -27.95
N GLU A 358 -41.83 -8.40 -28.61
CA GLU A 358 -41.13 -8.49 -29.90
C GLU A 358 -39.60 -8.65 -29.75
N LEU A 359 -39.05 -8.48 -28.53
CA LEU A 359 -37.61 -8.52 -28.27
C LEU A 359 -36.93 -9.76 -28.85
N PRO A 360 -37.44 -11.01 -28.71
CA PRO A 360 -36.77 -12.19 -29.29
C PRO A 360 -36.59 -12.11 -30.81
N ASN A 361 -37.57 -11.52 -31.51
CA ASN A 361 -37.49 -11.31 -32.96
C ASN A 361 -36.57 -10.13 -33.30
N ARG A 362 -36.65 -9.04 -32.53
CA ARG A 362 -35.85 -7.83 -32.76
C ARG A 362 -34.36 -8.06 -32.50
N ILE A 363 -33.99 -8.76 -31.44
CA ILE A 363 -32.58 -9.05 -31.11
C ILE A 363 -31.92 -9.92 -32.18
N THR A 364 -32.67 -10.90 -32.71
CA THR A 364 -32.19 -11.79 -33.79
C THR A 364 -32.00 -11.01 -35.10
N LYS A 365 -32.97 -10.14 -35.47
CA LYS A 365 -32.87 -9.29 -36.67
C LYS A 365 -31.83 -8.18 -36.53
N ALA A 366 -31.61 -7.71 -35.31
CA ALA A 366 -30.69 -6.63 -35.02
C ALA A 366 -29.23 -7.02 -35.23
N ALA A 367 -28.89 -8.31 -35.35
CA ALA A 367 -27.53 -8.81 -35.60
C ALA A 367 -26.49 -8.10 -34.71
N VAL A 368 -26.76 -8.07 -33.41
CA VAL A 368 -25.88 -7.47 -32.41
C VAL A 368 -24.74 -8.43 -32.10
N ASP A 369 -23.54 -7.89 -31.90
CA ASP A 369 -22.36 -8.67 -31.52
C ASP A 369 -22.38 -9.01 -30.02
N LEU A 370 -23.02 -8.16 -29.22
CA LEU A 370 -23.13 -8.28 -27.78
C LEU A 370 -24.41 -7.60 -27.28
N ALA A 371 -25.05 -8.16 -26.27
CA ALA A 371 -26.20 -7.57 -25.59
C ALA A 371 -25.82 -7.03 -24.22
N PHE A 372 -26.16 -5.77 -23.96
CA PHE A 372 -26.03 -5.10 -22.68
C PHE A 372 -27.44 -4.94 -22.09
N ASN A 373 -27.78 -5.76 -21.10
CA ASN A 373 -29.12 -5.81 -20.53
C ASN A 373 -29.25 -4.89 -19.32
N ILE A 374 -30.18 -3.95 -19.41
CA ILE A 374 -30.69 -3.13 -18.29
C ILE A 374 -32.21 -3.30 -18.16
N ALA A 375 -32.79 -4.30 -18.84
CA ALA A 375 -34.20 -4.63 -18.70
C ALA A 375 -34.44 -5.51 -17.47
N GLU A 376 -35.47 -5.18 -16.70
CA GLU A 376 -35.91 -5.86 -15.47
C GLU A 376 -37.02 -6.90 -15.72
N GLY A 377 -37.30 -7.20 -16.99
CA GLY A 377 -38.35 -8.15 -17.41
C GLY A 377 -39.62 -7.46 -17.89
N PHE A 378 -40.64 -8.24 -18.25
CA PHE A 378 -41.95 -7.77 -18.71
C PHE A 378 -43.07 -8.27 -17.81
#